data_AF-A0A6P0PKB2-F1
#
_entry.id   AF-A0A6P0PKB2-F1
#
_cell.length_a   1.000
_cell.length_b   1.000
_cell.length_c   1.000
_cell.angle_alpha   90.00
_cell.angle_beta   90.00
_cell.angle_gamma   90.00
#
_symmetry.space_group_name_H-M   'P 1'
#
loop_
_entity.id
_entity.type
_entity.pdbx_description
1 polymer ?
#
loop_
_entity_poly.entity_id
_entity_poly.type
_entity_poly.pdbx_seq_one_letter_code
_entity_poly.pdbx_strand_id
1 'polypeptide(L)'
;MLTSTKNPLVKEIRKLHRVKGRRQQDLFLLEGTHLLAEACAVDYPLVTLCYTSEWLEAHPQLSQDASVRSQRVEVVSQSVLKAIATTVEPDGVVATATRLPLSPKPLNSLSLGLALETIQDPGNLGTIIRTAVAAGAEGLWLSSDSVELDNPKVLRASVGQWFRLPMAVTPHLPTLVAQAQAQGIQVVATVPDAKVSYWDIDWRCPSLILLGNEAAGLREDLVKTADQQVNIPLMPGVESLNVAIAAALMLYEAKRQRFLVKSPSTCSEPTVVFAKSGKEVTCDAEDVILDVAEQEGVALPSGCRMGACGACKQKLLKGKVEYDEEPDALEEDERKEGMILTCVAHPVGQVVVSA
;
A
#
# COMPACT_ATOMS: atom_id res chain seq x y z
N MET A 1 -4.76 -36.40 21.45
CA MET A 1 -4.18 -36.33 20.09
C MET A 1 -5.05 -37.12 19.12
N LEU A 2 -5.51 -36.50 18.03
CA LEU A 2 -6.29 -37.15 16.97
C LEU A 2 -5.36 -37.77 15.92
N THR A 3 -5.49 -39.09 15.72
CA THR A 3 -4.65 -39.88 14.80
C THR A 3 -5.41 -40.45 13.61
N SER A 4 -6.75 -40.55 13.70
CA SER A 4 -7.57 -41.17 12.65
C SER A 4 -8.07 -40.16 11.63
N THR A 5 -7.72 -40.37 10.35
CA THR A 5 -8.24 -39.59 9.21
C THR A 5 -9.74 -39.83 8.93
N LYS A 6 -10.33 -40.83 9.58
CA LYS A 6 -11.77 -41.14 9.49
C LYS A 6 -12.61 -40.43 10.56
N ASN A 7 -11.97 -39.69 11.48
CA ASN A 7 -12.65 -38.95 12.53
C ASN A 7 -13.69 -37.96 11.93
N PRO A 8 -14.89 -37.79 12.54
CA PRO A 8 -15.90 -36.85 12.05
C PRO A 8 -15.39 -35.42 11.83
N LEU A 9 -14.58 -34.89 12.75
CA LEU A 9 -14.00 -33.54 12.63
C LEU A 9 -13.14 -33.42 11.37
N VAL A 10 -12.27 -34.41 11.12
CA VAL A 10 -11.40 -34.45 9.95
C VAL A 10 -12.23 -34.45 8.66
N LYS A 11 -13.34 -35.19 8.64
CA LYS A 11 -14.27 -35.19 7.49
C LYS A 11 -14.92 -33.83 7.27
N GLU A 12 -15.33 -33.14 8.34
CA GLU A 12 -15.92 -31.80 8.23
C GLU A 12 -14.93 -30.77 7.71
N ILE A 13 -13.71 -30.73 8.25
CA ILE A 13 -12.65 -29.82 7.80
C ILE A 13 -12.29 -30.10 6.33
N ARG A 14 -12.21 -31.36 5.91
CA ARG A 14 -11.96 -31.74 4.50
C ARG A 14 -13.02 -31.26 3.53
N LYS A 15 -14.28 -31.07 3.97
CA LYS A 15 -15.30 -30.50 3.07
C LYS A 15 -14.95 -29.06 2.67
N LEU A 16 -14.20 -28.33 3.48
CA LEU A 16 -13.77 -26.95 3.22
C LEU A 16 -12.77 -26.83 2.06
N HIS A 17 -12.18 -27.95 1.61
CA HIS A 17 -11.41 -28.01 0.35
C HIS A 17 -12.23 -27.57 -0.85
N ARG A 18 -13.56 -27.76 -0.80
CA ARG A 18 -14.49 -27.43 -1.88
C ARG A 18 -15.36 -26.24 -1.51
N VAL A 19 -15.69 -25.42 -2.50
CA VAL A 19 -16.58 -24.24 -2.37
C VAL A 19 -17.89 -24.59 -1.67
N LYS A 20 -18.54 -25.69 -2.08
CA LYS A 20 -19.79 -26.15 -1.47
C LYS A 20 -19.67 -26.38 0.03
N GLY A 21 -18.57 -26.96 0.50
CA GLY A 21 -18.36 -27.21 1.92
C GLY A 21 -18.13 -25.93 2.71
N ARG A 22 -17.38 -24.97 2.15
CA ARG A 22 -17.18 -23.66 2.77
C ARG A 22 -18.49 -22.88 2.92
N ARG A 23 -19.28 -22.81 1.85
CA ARG A 23 -20.60 -22.13 1.87
C ARG A 23 -21.60 -22.80 2.83
N GLN A 24 -21.61 -24.13 2.92
CA GLN A 24 -22.53 -24.85 3.82
C GLN A 24 -22.18 -24.69 5.30
N GLN A 25 -20.89 -24.57 5.61
CA GLN A 25 -20.42 -24.42 7.00
C GLN A 25 -20.23 -22.97 7.41
N ASP A 26 -20.19 -22.04 6.45
CA ASP A 26 -19.75 -20.65 6.62
C ASP A 26 -18.33 -20.52 7.22
N LEU A 27 -17.48 -21.48 6.85
CA LEU A 27 -16.10 -21.59 7.32
C LEU A 27 -15.11 -21.62 6.15
N PHE A 28 -13.89 -21.18 6.41
CA PHE A 28 -12.76 -21.33 5.51
C PHE A 28 -11.50 -21.80 6.24
N LEU A 29 -10.50 -22.23 5.47
CA LEU A 29 -9.25 -22.80 5.99
C LEU A 29 -8.15 -21.75 6.08
N LEU A 30 -7.50 -21.70 7.23
CA LEU A 30 -6.24 -21.01 7.45
C LEU A 30 -5.14 -22.07 7.56
N GLU A 31 -4.23 -22.09 6.59
CA GLU A 31 -3.18 -23.10 6.50
C GLU A 31 -1.84 -22.41 6.56
N GLY A 32 -0.97 -22.86 7.46
CA GLY A 32 0.35 -22.30 7.64
C GLY A 32 0.47 -21.40 8.87
N THR A 33 1.65 -21.45 9.46
CA THR A 33 2.06 -20.69 10.65
C THR A 33 1.90 -19.18 10.43
N HIS A 34 2.35 -18.66 9.29
CA HIS A 34 2.28 -17.24 8.99
C HIS A 34 0.83 -16.74 8.88
N LEU A 35 -0.03 -17.51 8.20
CA LEU A 35 -1.43 -17.11 8.01
C LEU A 35 -2.19 -17.12 9.34
N LEU A 36 -1.88 -18.09 10.22
CA LEU A 36 -2.40 -18.12 11.57
C LEU A 36 -1.90 -16.93 12.42
N ALA A 37 -0.62 -16.59 12.31
CA ALA A 37 -0.05 -15.44 13.02
C ALA A 37 -0.72 -14.12 12.62
N GLU A 38 -0.96 -13.91 11.33
CA GLU A 38 -1.66 -12.71 10.85
C GLU A 38 -3.12 -12.66 11.30
N ALA A 39 -3.81 -13.81 11.33
CA ALA A 39 -5.14 -13.91 11.89
C ALA A 39 -5.17 -13.51 13.38
N CYS A 40 -4.20 -13.99 14.17
CA CYS A 40 -4.10 -13.64 15.59
C CYS A 40 -3.74 -12.16 15.79
N ALA A 41 -2.87 -11.60 14.94
CA ALA A 41 -2.45 -10.20 15.00
C ALA A 41 -3.60 -9.20 14.77
N VAL A 42 -4.66 -9.61 14.06
CA VAL A 42 -5.88 -8.80 13.87
C VAL A 42 -7.04 -9.25 14.77
N ASP A 43 -6.78 -10.13 15.74
CA ASP A 43 -7.78 -10.70 16.64
C ASP A 43 -8.94 -11.44 15.91
N TYR A 44 -8.62 -12.13 14.82
CA TYR A 44 -9.63 -12.84 14.02
C TYR A 44 -10.17 -14.07 14.77
N PRO A 45 -11.50 -14.27 14.83
CA PRO A 45 -12.09 -15.40 15.56
C PRO A 45 -11.84 -16.73 14.85
N LEU A 46 -11.37 -17.73 15.62
CA LEU A 46 -11.09 -19.08 15.14
C LEU A 46 -12.13 -20.07 15.67
N VAL A 47 -12.48 -21.06 14.86
CA VAL A 47 -13.46 -22.10 15.24
C VAL A 47 -12.72 -23.34 15.72
N THR A 48 -11.87 -23.91 14.87
CA THR A 48 -11.07 -25.09 15.24
C THR A 48 -9.62 -24.85 14.87
N LEU A 49 -8.71 -25.05 15.82
CA LEU A 49 -7.27 -25.07 15.64
C LEU A 49 -6.77 -26.51 15.73
N CYS A 50 -6.03 -26.95 14.72
CA CYS A 50 -5.38 -28.26 14.65
C CYS A 50 -3.88 -28.08 14.41
N TYR A 51 -3.04 -28.63 15.29
CA TYR A 51 -1.58 -28.59 15.14
C TYR A 51 -0.90 -29.88 15.54
N THR A 52 0.31 -30.12 15.04
CA THR A 52 1.15 -31.26 15.44
C THR A 52 1.93 -30.95 16.72
N SER A 53 2.38 -31.98 17.43
CA SER A 53 3.25 -31.81 18.60
C SER A 53 4.55 -31.08 18.26
N GLU A 54 5.17 -31.42 17.12
CA GLU A 54 6.38 -30.76 16.62
C GLU A 54 6.17 -29.26 16.39
N TRP A 55 5.01 -28.87 15.84
CA TRP A 55 4.68 -27.46 15.63
C TRP A 55 4.48 -26.70 16.95
N LEU A 56 3.83 -27.34 17.93
CA LEU A 56 3.63 -26.76 19.27
C LEU A 56 4.96 -26.48 19.96
N GLU A 57 5.91 -27.42 19.87
CA GLU A 57 7.26 -27.25 20.43
C GLU A 57 8.02 -26.08 19.78
N ALA A 58 7.87 -25.92 18.47
CA ALA A 58 8.51 -24.83 17.72
C ALA A 58 7.82 -23.45 17.91
N HIS A 59 6.50 -23.42 18.13
CA HIS A 59 5.70 -22.18 18.17
C HIS A 59 4.79 -22.08 19.42
N PRO A 60 5.33 -22.21 20.65
CA PRO A 60 4.49 -22.29 21.85
C PRO A 60 3.67 -21.02 22.11
N GLN A 61 4.24 -19.84 21.83
CA GLN A 61 3.56 -18.55 22.02
C GLN A 61 2.37 -18.40 21.06
N LEU A 62 2.59 -18.68 19.78
CA LEU A 62 1.52 -18.60 18.77
C LEU A 62 0.43 -19.65 19.03
N SER A 63 0.80 -20.85 19.48
CA SER A 63 -0.18 -21.85 19.88
C SER A 63 -1.06 -21.36 21.02
N GLN A 64 -0.48 -20.73 22.04
CA GLN A 64 -1.24 -20.18 23.17
C GLN A 64 -2.19 -19.08 22.71
N ASP A 65 -1.68 -18.13 21.92
CA ASP A 65 -2.44 -17.00 21.40
C ASP A 65 -3.61 -17.46 20.51
N ALA A 66 -3.35 -18.40 19.59
CA ALA A 66 -4.38 -18.98 18.73
C ALA A 66 -5.41 -19.82 19.53
N SER A 67 -4.98 -20.52 20.58
CA SER A 67 -5.86 -21.36 21.40
C SER A 67 -6.92 -20.53 22.13
N VAL A 68 -6.56 -19.35 22.65
CA VAL A 68 -7.50 -18.46 23.34
C VAL A 68 -8.59 -17.93 22.40
N ARG A 69 -8.29 -17.83 21.10
CA ARG A 69 -9.24 -17.38 20.05
C ARG A 69 -10.03 -18.51 19.40
N SER A 70 -9.70 -19.76 19.74
CA SER A 70 -10.28 -20.95 19.12
C SER A 70 -11.36 -21.56 20.00
N GLN A 71 -12.52 -21.87 19.42
CA GLN A 71 -13.58 -22.59 20.14
C GLN A 71 -13.19 -24.04 20.45
N ARG A 72 -12.34 -24.63 19.60
CA ARG A 72 -11.85 -26.00 19.73
C ARG A 72 -10.37 -26.07 19.37
N VAL A 73 -9.59 -26.79 20.18
CA VAL A 73 -8.16 -27.01 19.94
C VAL A 73 -7.88 -28.50 19.97
N GLU A 74 -7.17 -29.00 18.95
CA GLU A 74 -6.86 -30.42 18.79
C GLU A 74 -5.40 -30.63 18.40
N VAL A 75 -4.67 -31.40 19.20
CA VAL A 75 -3.37 -31.93 18.78
C VAL A 75 -3.62 -33.06 17.79
N VAL A 76 -3.03 -33.00 16.59
CA VAL A 76 -3.24 -33.98 15.52
C VAL A 76 -1.94 -34.68 15.11
N SER A 77 -2.03 -35.89 14.57
CA SER A 77 -0.89 -36.55 13.92
C SER A 77 -0.56 -35.91 12.58
N GLN A 78 0.67 -36.11 12.09
CA GLN A 78 1.10 -35.67 10.74
C GLN A 78 0.17 -36.17 9.63
N SER A 79 -0.31 -37.43 9.73
CA SER A 79 -1.22 -38.01 8.75
C SER A 79 -2.59 -37.32 8.71
N VAL A 80 -3.08 -36.86 9.87
CA VAL A 80 -4.33 -36.11 9.98
C VAL A 80 -4.16 -34.70 9.46
N LEU A 81 -3.05 -34.03 9.82
CA LEU A 81 -2.73 -32.69 9.32
C LEU A 81 -2.67 -32.65 7.79
N LYS A 82 -1.95 -33.61 7.18
CA LYS A 82 -1.88 -33.75 5.72
C LYS A 82 -3.23 -34.04 5.08
N ALA A 83 -4.14 -34.72 5.78
CA ALA A 83 -5.47 -35.01 5.27
C ALA A 83 -6.40 -33.80 5.30
N ILE A 84 -6.23 -32.88 6.27
CA ILE A 84 -7.06 -31.66 6.40
C ILE A 84 -6.50 -30.46 5.63
N ALA A 85 -5.22 -30.44 5.32
CA ALA A 85 -4.60 -29.40 4.49
C ALA A 85 -4.86 -29.60 2.99
N THR A 86 -4.76 -28.51 2.23
CA THR A 86 -4.77 -28.45 0.76
C THR A 86 -3.38 -28.27 0.17
N THR A 87 -2.39 -27.94 1.00
CA THR A 87 -0.98 -27.86 0.62
C THR A 87 -0.37 -29.26 0.50
N VAL A 88 0.65 -29.39 -0.35
CA VAL A 88 1.38 -30.65 -0.55
C VAL A 88 2.18 -31.02 0.72
N GLU A 89 2.77 -30.00 1.34
CA GLU A 89 3.60 -30.10 2.55
C GLU A 89 3.11 -29.05 3.57
N PRO A 90 2.13 -29.39 4.42
CA PRO A 90 1.70 -28.51 5.51
C PRO A 90 2.80 -28.38 6.58
N ASP A 91 2.95 -27.18 7.13
CA ASP A 91 4.04 -26.82 8.05
C ASP A 91 3.75 -27.14 9.53
N GLY A 92 2.67 -27.85 9.82
CA GLY A 92 2.33 -28.28 11.17
C GLY A 92 1.03 -27.74 11.74
N VAL A 93 0.37 -26.78 11.09
CA VAL A 93 -0.86 -26.15 11.61
C VAL A 93 -1.92 -25.86 10.55
N VAL A 94 -3.19 -26.08 10.93
CA VAL A 94 -4.39 -25.70 10.18
C VAL A 94 -5.43 -25.19 11.16
N ALA A 95 -6.04 -24.06 10.85
CA ALA A 95 -7.21 -23.55 11.56
C ALA A 95 -8.41 -23.39 10.61
N THR A 96 -9.59 -23.32 11.20
CA THR A 96 -10.83 -22.94 10.53
C THR A 96 -11.37 -21.67 11.16
N ALA A 97 -11.93 -20.79 10.35
CA ALA A 97 -12.44 -19.50 10.81
C ALA A 97 -13.78 -19.18 10.14
N THR A 98 -14.62 -18.42 10.84
CA THR A 98 -15.91 -17.93 10.31
C THR A 98 -15.69 -16.79 9.33
N ARG A 99 -16.55 -16.70 8.32
CA ARG A 99 -16.54 -15.56 7.41
C ARG A 99 -17.09 -14.32 8.12
N LEU A 100 -16.25 -13.33 8.33
CA LEU A 100 -16.69 -12.01 8.78
C LEU A 100 -16.99 -11.11 7.57
N PRO A 101 -18.01 -10.25 7.63
CA PRO A 101 -18.27 -9.28 6.58
C PRO A 101 -17.15 -8.22 6.56
N LEU A 102 -16.20 -8.36 5.63
CA LEU A 102 -15.15 -7.37 5.39
C LEU A 102 -15.68 -6.23 4.51
N SER A 103 -16.76 -5.55 4.92
CA SER A 103 -17.41 -4.56 4.05
C SER A 103 -16.45 -3.41 3.70
N PRO A 104 -16.25 -3.10 2.41
CA PRO A 104 -15.50 -1.92 1.98
C PRO A 104 -16.01 -0.63 2.61
N LYS A 105 -15.12 0.37 2.72
CA LYS A 105 -15.56 1.72 3.11
C LYS A 105 -16.70 2.19 2.21
N PRO A 106 -17.66 2.97 2.74
CA PRO A 106 -18.65 3.66 1.92
C PRO A 106 -17.97 4.46 0.82
N LEU A 107 -18.50 4.36 -0.40
CA LEU A 107 -17.91 4.95 -1.60
C LEU A 107 -17.63 6.44 -1.44
N ASN A 108 -18.53 7.19 -0.81
CA ASN A 108 -18.36 8.63 -0.55
C ASN A 108 -17.13 9.01 0.29
N SER A 109 -16.46 8.05 0.92
CA SER A 109 -15.23 8.24 1.71
C SER A 109 -14.00 7.53 1.11
N LEU A 110 -14.15 6.89 -0.05
CA LEU A 110 -13.11 6.13 -0.73
C LEU A 110 -12.14 7.08 -1.43
N SER A 111 -10.85 6.96 -1.12
CA SER A 111 -9.76 7.66 -1.84
C SER A 111 -9.16 6.81 -2.97
N LEU A 112 -9.00 5.51 -2.74
CA LEU A 112 -8.45 4.58 -3.72
C LEU A 112 -9.06 3.19 -3.51
N GLY A 113 -9.66 2.63 -4.56
CA GLY A 113 -10.18 1.26 -4.55
C GLY A 113 -9.98 0.53 -5.86
N LEU A 114 -10.27 -0.77 -5.85
CA LEU A 114 -10.19 -1.66 -7.01
C LEU A 114 -11.55 -2.32 -7.25
N ALA A 115 -12.00 -2.40 -8.48
CA ALA A 115 -13.07 -3.29 -8.88
C ALA A 115 -12.53 -4.30 -9.91
N LEU A 116 -12.63 -5.57 -9.58
CA LEU A 116 -12.04 -6.67 -10.34
C LEU A 116 -13.14 -7.49 -11.00
N GLU A 117 -13.08 -7.60 -12.32
CA GLU A 117 -14.03 -8.36 -13.12
C GLU A 117 -13.45 -9.72 -13.54
N THR A 118 -14.15 -10.78 -13.15
CA THR A 118 -13.97 -12.16 -13.61
C THR A 118 -12.52 -12.66 -13.45
N ILE A 119 -11.88 -12.37 -12.32
CA ILE A 119 -10.53 -12.87 -12.00
C ILE A 119 -10.59 -14.36 -11.70
N GLN A 120 -9.91 -15.19 -12.49
CA GLN A 120 -10.02 -16.65 -12.38
C GLN A 120 -8.84 -17.29 -11.64
N ASP A 121 -7.63 -16.72 -11.70
CA ASP A 121 -6.50 -17.30 -10.97
C ASP A 121 -6.47 -16.81 -9.51
N PRO A 122 -6.55 -17.73 -8.52
CA PRO A 122 -6.43 -17.38 -7.11
C PRO A 122 -5.05 -16.82 -6.72
N GLY A 123 -3.99 -17.12 -7.48
CA GLY A 123 -2.67 -16.53 -7.26
C GLY A 123 -2.69 -15.04 -7.54
N ASN A 124 -3.19 -14.66 -8.73
CA ASN A 124 -3.38 -13.27 -9.14
C ASN A 124 -4.22 -12.50 -8.13
N LEU A 125 -5.38 -13.03 -7.72
CA LEU A 125 -6.22 -12.35 -6.74
C LEU A 125 -5.50 -12.13 -5.40
N GLY A 126 -4.79 -13.15 -4.89
CA GLY A 126 -4.00 -13.00 -3.66
C GLY A 126 -2.89 -11.97 -3.79
N THR A 127 -2.18 -11.94 -4.93
CA THR A 127 -1.16 -10.92 -5.22
C THR A 127 -1.76 -9.52 -5.32
N ILE A 128 -2.94 -9.36 -5.94
CA ILE A 128 -3.64 -8.07 -6.01
C ILE A 128 -4.01 -7.60 -4.60
N ILE A 129 -4.60 -8.46 -3.75
CA ILE A 129 -4.94 -8.14 -2.36
C ILE A 129 -3.70 -7.66 -1.59
N ARG A 130 -2.60 -8.41 -1.69
CA ARG A 130 -1.33 -8.06 -1.04
C ARG A 130 -0.84 -6.68 -1.48
N THR A 131 -0.84 -6.43 -2.79
CA THR A 131 -0.39 -5.17 -3.36
C THR A 131 -1.31 -4.01 -3.03
N ALA A 132 -2.62 -4.24 -3.02
CA ALA A 132 -3.64 -3.26 -2.64
C ALA A 132 -3.41 -2.73 -1.22
N VAL A 133 -3.20 -3.63 -0.24
CA VAL A 133 -2.88 -3.21 1.13
C VAL A 133 -1.55 -2.43 1.18
N ALA A 134 -0.50 -2.94 0.52
CA ALA A 134 0.80 -2.26 0.49
C ALA A 134 0.72 -0.86 -0.14
N ALA A 135 -0.14 -0.69 -1.15
CA ALA A 135 -0.37 0.59 -1.81
C ALA A 135 -1.32 1.53 -1.05
N GLY A 136 -2.03 1.03 -0.02
CA GLY A 136 -2.98 1.80 0.76
C GLY A 136 -4.36 1.92 0.12
N ALA A 137 -4.76 0.95 -0.70
CA ALA A 137 -6.14 0.85 -1.17
C ALA A 137 -7.10 0.58 0.01
N GLU A 138 -8.29 1.16 -0.05
CA GLU A 138 -9.25 1.15 1.05
C GLU A 138 -10.44 0.21 0.80
N GLY A 139 -10.52 -0.36 -0.40
CA GLY A 139 -11.58 -1.29 -0.76
C GLY A 139 -11.26 -2.06 -2.05
N LEU A 140 -11.74 -3.30 -2.09
CA LEU A 140 -11.73 -4.13 -3.29
C LEU A 140 -13.12 -4.75 -3.50
N TRP A 141 -13.66 -4.59 -4.70
CA TRP A 141 -14.91 -5.21 -5.11
C TRP A 141 -14.63 -6.25 -6.18
N LEU A 142 -15.16 -7.44 -6.01
CA LEU A 142 -14.95 -8.57 -6.90
C LEU A 142 -16.27 -8.97 -7.54
N SER A 143 -16.30 -9.21 -8.85
CA SER A 143 -17.49 -9.75 -9.50
C SER A 143 -17.81 -11.17 -9.01
N SER A 144 -19.10 -11.53 -8.97
CA SER A 144 -19.57 -12.82 -8.45
C SER A 144 -19.10 -14.07 -9.20
N ASP A 145 -18.60 -13.90 -10.41
CA ASP A 145 -18.06 -14.95 -11.29
C ASP A 145 -16.53 -15.09 -11.21
N SER A 146 -15.88 -14.35 -10.30
CA SER A 146 -14.46 -14.50 -9.97
C SER A 146 -14.20 -15.65 -8.99
N VAL A 147 -12.93 -16.02 -8.82
CA VAL A 147 -12.49 -16.95 -7.79
C VAL A 147 -12.85 -16.45 -6.38
N GLU A 148 -13.33 -17.34 -5.51
CA GLU A 148 -13.75 -16.98 -4.16
C GLU A 148 -12.60 -16.39 -3.34
N LEU A 149 -12.89 -15.29 -2.63
CA LEU A 149 -11.94 -14.62 -1.71
C LEU A 149 -11.39 -15.55 -0.63
N ASP A 150 -12.16 -16.56 -0.23
CA ASP A 150 -11.81 -17.53 0.82
C ASP A 150 -11.13 -18.80 0.29
N ASN A 151 -10.74 -18.82 -0.98
CA ASN A 151 -9.98 -19.90 -1.56
C ASN A 151 -8.62 -20.02 -0.82
N PRO A 152 -8.23 -21.23 -0.35
CA PRO A 152 -6.95 -21.42 0.34
C PRO A 152 -5.73 -20.89 -0.42
N LYS A 153 -5.73 -20.97 -1.76
CA LYS A 153 -4.63 -20.42 -2.58
C LYS A 153 -4.64 -18.88 -2.59
N VAL A 154 -5.79 -18.21 -2.54
CA VAL A 154 -5.89 -16.74 -2.40
C VAL A 154 -5.33 -16.30 -1.05
N LEU A 155 -5.76 -16.96 0.03
CA LEU A 155 -5.30 -16.65 1.39
C LEU A 155 -3.78 -16.77 1.51
N ARG A 156 -3.20 -17.87 1.02
CA ARG A 156 -1.74 -18.07 1.01
C ARG A 156 -1.02 -17.03 0.14
N ALA A 157 -1.52 -16.77 -1.07
CA ALA A 157 -0.90 -15.80 -1.98
C ALA A 157 -0.99 -14.34 -1.46
N SER A 158 -1.97 -14.03 -0.62
CA SER A 158 -2.12 -12.72 0.02
C SER A 158 -1.11 -12.45 1.14
N VAL A 159 -0.46 -13.50 1.67
CA VAL A 159 0.51 -13.40 2.78
C VAL A 159 -0.07 -12.62 3.98
N GLY A 160 -1.30 -12.98 4.37
CA GLY A 160 -2.01 -12.39 5.53
C GLY A 160 -2.65 -11.02 5.29
N GLN A 161 -2.36 -10.36 4.17
CA GLN A 161 -2.96 -9.05 3.86
C GLN A 161 -4.47 -9.15 3.59
N TRP A 162 -4.99 -10.36 3.34
CA TRP A 162 -6.42 -10.64 3.25
C TRP A 162 -7.22 -10.15 4.46
N PHE A 163 -6.65 -10.20 5.67
CA PHE A 163 -7.32 -9.73 6.88
C PHE A 163 -7.40 -8.20 6.99
N ARG A 164 -6.63 -7.46 6.20
CA ARG A 164 -6.43 -6.02 6.33
C ARG A 164 -7.13 -5.21 5.24
N LEU A 165 -7.51 -5.85 4.14
CA LEU A 165 -8.22 -5.21 3.04
C LEU A 165 -9.73 -5.42 3.18
N PRO A 166 -10.53 -4.35 3.28
CA PRO A 166 -11.97 -4.45 3.13
C PRO A 166 -12.35 -4.93 1.72
N MET A 167 -13.13 -6.01 1.61
CA MET A 167 -13.46 -6.69 0.37
C MET A 167 -14.94 -7.08 0.28
N ALA A 168 -15.58 -6.83 -0.86
CA ALA A 168 -16.94 -7.28 -1.14
C ALA A 168 -17.04 -8.02 -2.47
N VAL A 169 -17.98 -8.96 -2.55
CA VAL A 169 -18.41 -9.55 -3.81
C VAL A 169 -19.66 -8.84 -4.28
N THR A 170 -19.67 -8.38 -5.54
CA THR A 170 -20.83 -7.72 -6.16
C THR A 170 -21.37 -8.54 -7.33
N PRO A 171 -22.69 -8.73 -7.42
CA PRO A 171 -23.30 -9.39 -8.57
C PRO A 171 -23.34 -8.48 -9.81
N HIS A 172 -23.17 -7.17 -9.65
CA HIS A 172 -23.33 -6.20 -10.73
C HIS A 172 -22.35 -5.03 -10.60
N LEU A 173 -21.15 -5.21 -11.16
CA LEU A 173 -20.12 -4.16 -11.22
C LEU A 173 -20.60 -2.84 -11.85
N PRO A 174 -21.39 -2.82 -12.93
CA PRO A 174 -21.84 -1.54 -13.49
C PRO A 174 -22.69 -0.69 -12.53
N THR A 175 -23.39 -1.31 -11.57
CA THR A 175 -24.12 -0.57 -10.52
C THR A 175 -23.16 0.09 -9.54
N LEU A 176 -22.09 -0.62 -9.16
CA LEU A 176 -21.03 -0.06 -8.33
C LEU A 176 -20.36 1.13 -9.02
N VAL A 177 -20.05 1.01 -10.31
CA VAL A 177 -19.47 2.08 -11.13
C VAL A 177 -20.37 3.31 -11.14
N ALA A 178 -21.66 3.15 -11.45
CA ALA A 178 -22.61 4.26 -11.46
C ALA A 178 -22.72 4.94 -10.08
N GLN A 179 -22.69 4.16 -8.98
CA GLN A 179 -22.70 4.70 -7.62
C GLN A 179 -21.41 5.46 -7.30
N ALA A 180 -20.25 4.94 -7.70
CA ALA A 180 -18.97 5.60 -7.49
C ALA A 180 -18.91 6.96 -8.21
N GLN A 181 -19.32 7.00 -9.48
CA GLN A 181 -19.40 8.23 -10.27
C GLN A 181 -20.36 9.25 -9.66
N ALA A 182 -21.53 8.80 -9.19
CA ALA A 182 -22.50 9.67 -8.51
C ALA A 182 -21.96 10.28 -7.20
N GLN A 183 -20.91 9.70 -6.62
CA GLN A 183 -20.22 10.20 -5.43
C GLN A 183 -18.94 10.98 -5.77
N GLY A 184 -18.69 11.28 -7.05
CA GLY A 184 -17.51 12.04 -7.49
C GLY A 184 -16.21 11.23 -7.49
N ILE A 185 -16.30 9.91 -7.47
CA ILE A 185 -15.13 9.02 -7.60
C ILE A 185 -14.87 8.79 -9.07
N GLN A 186 -13.64 9.06 -9.50
CA GLN A 186 -13.20 8.79 -10.85
C GLN A 186 -13.11 7.27 -11.07
N VAL A 187 -13.74 6.77 -12.12
CA VAL A 187 -13.66 5.37 -12.52
C VAL A 187 -12.69 5.22 -13.69
N VAL A 188 -11.65 4.43 -13.49
CA VAL A 188 -10.55 4.26 -14.47
C VAL A 188 -10.49 2.82 -14.94
N ALA A 189 -10.79 2.56 -16.21
CA ALA A 189 -10.68 1.24 -16.82
C ALA A 189 -9.29 1.01 -17.42
N THR A 190 -8.67 -0.13 -17.07
CA THR A 190 -7.42 -0.56 -17.70
C THR A 190 -7.72 -1.34 -18.98
N VAL A 191 -7.34 -0.77 -20.12
CA VAL A 191 -7.60 -1.30 -21.48
C VAL A 191 -6.31 -1.21 -22.30
N PRO A 192 -5.83 -2.31 -22.91
CA PRO A 192 -4.56 -2.31 -23.67
C PRO A 192 -4.49 -1.26 -24.78
N ASP A 193 -5.58 -1.08 -25.54
CA ASP A 193 -5.64 -0.18 -26.70
C ASP A 193 -6.15 1.25 -26.37
N ALA A 194 -6.24 1.60 -25.08
CA ALA A 194 -6.60 2.96 -24.69
C ALA A 194 -5.58 3.98 -25.21
N LYS A 195 -6.03 5.22 -25.48
CA LYS A 195 -5.15 6.29 -26.01
C LYS A 195 -4.34 7.02 -24.94
N VAL A 196 -4.76 6.91 -23.68
CA VAL A 196 -4.17 7.63 -22.54
C VAL A 196 -3.31 6.66 -21.76
N SER A 197 -2.08 7.04 -21.40
CA SER A 197 -1.26 6.25 -20.50
C SER A 197 -1.75 6.41 -19.07
N TYR A 198 -1.62 5.36 -18.25
CA TYR A 198 -1.93 5.45 -16.83
C TYR A 198 -1.08 6.49 -16.07
N TRP A 199 0.05 6.92 -16.62
CA TRP A 199 0.86 8.02 -16.06
C TRP A 199 0.19 9.40 -16.21
N ASP A 200 -0.63 9.59 -17.24
CA ASP A 200 -1.16 10.89 -17.64
C ASP A 200 -2.48 11.25 -16.92
N ILE A 201 -2.89 10.41 -15.96
CA ILE A 201 -4.15 10.57 -15.22
C ILE A 201 -3.84 11.12 -13.83
N ASP A 202 -4.71 12.02 -13.36
CA ASP A 202 -4.62 12.56 -12.02
C ASP A 202 -5.15 11.57 -10.98
N TRP A 203 -4.24 10.81 -10.38
CA TRP A 203 -4.53 9.89 -9.29
C TRP A 203 -4.62 10.56 -7.92
N ARG A 204 -4.55 11.90 -7.81
CA ARG A 204 -4.73 12.58 -6.53
C ARG A 204 -6.20 12.65 -6.13
N CYS A 205 -7.10 12.52 -7.10
CA CYS A 205 -8.53 12.44 -6.84
C CYS A 205 -8.95 11.05 -6.27
N PRO A 206 -10.12 10.95 -5.66
CA PRO A 206 -10.78 9.69 -5.37
C PRO A 206 -10.90 8.81 -6.63
N SER A 207 -10.35 7.60 -6.62
CA SER A 207 -10.36 6.73 -7.80
C SER A 207 -10.78 5.29 -7.51
N LEU A 208 -11.57 4.71 -8.43
CA LEU A 208 -11.89 3.29 -8.50
C LEU A 208 -11.27 2.71 -9.78
N ILE A 209 -10.27 1.84 -9.62
CA ILE A 209 -9.55 1.20 -10.74
C ILE A 209 -10.29 -0.06 -11.14
N LEU A 210 -10.65 -0.19 -12.42
CA LEU A 210 -11.26 -1.39 -12.98
C LEU A 210 -10.20 -2.25 -13.68
N LEU A 211 -10.10 -3.52 -13.27
CA LEU A 211 -9.25 -4.52 -13.92
C LEU A 211 -10.09 -5.73 -14.30
N GLY A 212 -9.84 -6.27 -15.49
CA GLY A 212 -10.63 -7.36 -16.06
C GLY A 212 -9.97 -8.72 -16.00
N ASN A 213 -10.62 -9.68 -16.66
CA ASN A 213 -10.16 -11.05 -16.78
C ASN A 213 -8.77 -11.13 -17.43
N GLU A 214 -7.98 -12.13 -17.03
CA GLU A 214 -6.61 -12.33 -17.51
C GLU A 214 -6.49 -12.48 -19.04
N ALA A 215 -7.51 -13.06 -19.69
CA ALA A 215 -7.52 -13.31 -21.13
C ALA A 215 -8.46 -12.36 -21.87
N ALA A 216 -9.68 -12.19 -21.38
CA ALA A 216 -10.72 -11.41 -22.07
C ALA A 216 -10.67 -9.91 -21.74
N GLY A 217 -9.94 -9.49 -20.70
CA GLY A 217 -9.98 -8.12 -20.22
C GLY A 217 -11.33 -7.74 -19.60
N LEU A 218 -11.64 -6.45 -19.62
CA LEU A 218 -12.92 -5.90 -19.15
C LEU A 218 -13.99 -6.06 -20.23
N ARG A 219 -15.24 -6.28 -19.83
CA ARG A 219 -16.38 -6.25 -20.76
C ARG A 219 -16.61 -4.84 -21.31
N GLU A 220 -17.07 -4.79 -22.55
CA GLU A 220 -17.21 -3.55 -23.32
C GLU A 220 -18.20 -2.55 -22.69
N ASP A 221 -19.26 -3.05 -22.04
CA ASP A 221 -20.22 -2.23 -21.30
C ASP A 221 -19.54 -1.49 -20.14
N LEU A 222 -18.70 -2.19 -19.37
CA LEU A 222 -17.97 -1.63 -18.24
C LEU A 222 -16.92 -0.61 -18.70
N VAL A 223 -16.19 -0.92 -19.78
CA VAL A 223 -15.22 -0.01 -20.41
C VAL A 223 -15.87 1.29 -20.88
N LYS A 224 -17.06 1.21 -21.51
CA LYS A 224 -17.80 2.38 -22.00
C LYS A 224 -18.34 3.26 -20.88
N THR A 225 -18.60 2.69 -19.70
CA THR A 225 -19.09 3.46 -18.54
C THR A 225 -17.99 4.15 -17.73
N ALA A 226 -16.72 3.78 -17.92
CA ALA A 226 -15.61 4.38 -17.18
C ALA A 226 -15.37 5.84 -17.60
N ASP A 227 -14.99 6.69 -16.66
CA ASP A 227 -14.65 8.10 -16.92
C ASP A 227 -13.36 8.23 -17.71
N GLN A 228 -12.43 7.30 -17.47
CA GLN A 228 -11.13 7.24 -18.12
C GLN A 228 -10.83 5.81 -18.57
N GLN A 229 -10.22 5.68 -19.73
CA GLN A 229 -9.66 4.43 -20.23
C GLN A 229 -8.16 4.63 -20.37
N VAL A 230 -7.36 3.76 -19.75
CA VAL A 230 -5.91 3.88 -19.71
C VAL A 230 -5.23 2.61 -20.15
N ASN A 231 -4.09 2.77 -20.80
CA ASN A 231 -3.16 1.68 -21.09
C ASN A 231 -1.97 1.73 -20.14
N ILE A 232 -1.26 0.61 -20.08
CA ILE A 232 0.11 0.55 -19.58
C ILE A 232 0.98 0.44 -20.83
N PRO A 233 1.89 1.39 -21.12
CA PRO A 233 2.71 1.31 -22.32
C PRO A 233 3.59 0.06 -22.34
N LEU A 234 3.53 -0.71 -23.42
CA LEU A 234 4.27 -1.95 -23.63
C LEU A 234 5.19 -1.86 -24.85
N MET A 235 6.22 -2.71 -24.88
CA MET A 235 7.05 -2.86 -26.07
C MET A 235 6.27 -3.50 -27.22
N PRO A 236 6.56 -3.15 -28.48
CA PRO A 236 5.94 -3.79 -29.64
C PRO A 236 6.08 -5.32 -29.59
N GLY A 237 4.96 -6.03 -29.81
CA GLY A 237 4.89 -7.49 -29.76
C GLY A 237 4.52 -8.09 -28.40
N VAL A 238 4.35 -7.26 -27.36
CA VAL A 238 3.78 -7.69 -26.07
C VAL A 238 2.32 -7.26 -26.01
N GLU A 239 1.41 -8.23 -25.93
CA GLU A 239 -0.04 -7.97 -25.95
C GLU A 239 -0.57 -7.48 -24.61
N SER A 240 -0.11 -8.05 -23.50
CA SER A 240 -0.61 -7.71 -22.17
C SER A 240 0.37 -8.07 -21.05
N LEU A 241 0.08 -7.55 -19.86
CA LEU A 241 0.76 -7.92 -18.62
C LEU A 241 -0.16 -8.83 -17.79
N ASN A 242 0.44 -9.59 -16.89
CA ASN A 242 -0.32 -10.27 -15.84
C ASN A 242 -1.16 -9.25 -15.05
N VAL A 243 -2.44 -9.56 -14.79
CA VAL A 243 -3.39 -8.64 -14.15
C VAL A 243 -2.94 -8.14 -12.77
N ALA A 244 -2.21 -8.96 -12.01
CA ALA A 244 -1.68 -8.55 -10.71
C ALA A 244 -0.52 -7.55 -10.86
N ILE A 245 0.27 -7.66 -11.93
CA ILE A 245 1.30 -6.68 -12.27
C ILE A 245 0.67 -5.37 -12.74
N ALA A 246 -0.37 -5.44 -13.57
CA ALA A 246 -1.11 -4.26 -14.00
C ALA A 246 -1.72 -3.53 -12.78
N ALA A 247 -2.37 -4.25 -11.87
CA ALA A 247 -2.87 -3.70 -10.62
C ALA A 247 -1.75 -3.03 -9.81
N ALA A 248 -0.58 -3.66 -9.69
CA ALA A 248 0.56 -3.11 -8.96
C ALA A 248 1.05 -1.78 -9.55
N LEU A 249 1.23 -1.70 -10.87
CA LEU A 249 1.68 -0.49 -11.55
C LEU A 249 0.71 0.66 -11.34
N MET A 250 -0.59 0.40 -11.53
CA MET A 250 -1.66 1.36 -11.33
C MET A 250 -1.69 1.88 -9.89
N LEU A 251 -1.72 0.97 -8.92
CA LEU A 251 -1.78 1.29 -7.50
C LEU A 251 -0.56 2.08 -7.03
N TYR A 252 0.64 1.72 -7.47
CA TYR A 252 1.88 2.40 -7.05
C TYR A 252 2.08 3.74 -7.73
N GLU A 253 1.62 3.93 -8.97
CA GLU A 253 1.57 5.28 -9.57
C GLU A 253 0.58 6.15 -8.81
N ALA A 254 -0.58 5.60 -8.47
CA ALA A 254 -1.57 6.29 -7.69
C ALA A 254 -1.06 6.64 -6.28
N LYS A 255 -0.27 5.76 -5.67
CA LYS A 255 0.45 6.03 -4.42
C LYS A 255 1.53 7.10 -4.60
N ARG A 256 2.32 7.05 -5.67
CA ARG A 256 3.36 8.05 -5.98
C ARG A 256 2.76 9.44 -6.05
N GLN A 257 1.71 9.63 -6.84
CA GLN A 257 1.06 10.94 -6.97
C GLN A 257 0.45 11.43 -5.65
N ARG A 258 -0.22 10.54 -4.89
CA ARG A 258 -0.81 10.89 -3.58
C ARG A 258 0.23 11.14 -2.49
N PHE A 259 1.38 10.46 -2.55
CA PHE A 259 2.48 10.65 -1.60
C PHE A 259 3.22 11.96 -1.84
N LEU A 260 3.39 12.36 -3.11
CA LEU A 260 3.95 13.67 -3.45
C LEU A 260 3.08 14.85 -2.99
N VAL A 261 1.79 14.63 -2.72
CA VAL A 261 0.90 15.62 -2.07
C VAL A 261 0.97 15.56 -0.53
N LYS A 262 1.38 14.42 0.04
CA LYS A 262 1.45 14.16 1.50
C LYS A 262 2.82 14.32 2.12
N SER A 263 3.88 14.53 1.34
CA SER A 263 5.03 15.25 1.87
C SER A 263 4.56 16.68 2.09
N PRO A 264 4.41 17.16 3.34
CA PRO A 264 4.74 18.55 3.52
C PRO A 264 6.21 18.64 3.13
N SER A 265 6.49 19.04 1.89
CA SER A 265 7.36 20.20 1.86
C SER A 265 6.62 21.20 2.74
N THR A 266 7.26 21.60 3.83
CA THR A 266 6.88 22.84 4.51
C THR A 266 7.12 23.97 3.51
N CYS A 267 6.35 24.00 2.43
CA CYS A 267 6.23 25.10 1.49
C CYS A 267 5.14 26.02 2.06
N SER A 268 5.40 26.59 3.24
CA SER A 268 5.51 28.05 3.17
C SER A 268 6.77 28.28 2.34
N GLU A 269 6.65 28.88 1.17
CA GLU A 269 7.80 29.35 0.40
C GLU A 269 8.80 29.95 1.40
N PRO A 270 10.04 29.43 1.49
CA PRO A 270 10.97 29.88 2.50
C PRO A 270 11.14 31.40 2.43
N THR A 271 11.30 32.01 3.59
CA THR A 271 11.35 33.45 3.71
C THR A 271 12.66 33.84 4.37
N VAL A 272 13.47 34.61 3.68
CA VAL A 272 14.73 35.15 4.18
C VAL A 272 14.50 36.58 4.67
N VAL A 273 14.81 36.82 5.94
CA VAL A 273 14.76 38.14 6.57
C VAL A 273 16.18 38.63 6.79
N PHE A 274 16.51 39.76 6.17
CA PHE A 274 17.80 40.43 6.32
C PHE A 274 17.69 41.49 7.42
N ALA A 275 18.17 41.15 8.63
CA ALA A 275 17.88 41.89 9.85
C ALA A 275 18.35 43.36 9.86
N LYS A 276 19.44 43.72 9.17
CA LYS A 276 19.91 45.12 9.13
C LYS A 276 19.20 45.93 8.06
N SER A 277 18.87 45.32 6.92
CA SER A 277 18.13 46.00 5.86
C SER A 277 16.62 46.05 6.12
N GLY A 278 16.11 45.17 6.99
CA GLY A 278 14.69 45.03 7.30
C GLY A 278 13.87 44.40 6.17
N LYS A 279 14.53 43.87 5.13
CA LYS A 279 13.86 43.22 3.99
C LYS A 279 13.48 41.78 4.32
N GLU A 280 12.28 41.41 3.92
CA GLU A 280 11.72 40.07 4.01
C GLU A 280 11.38 39.60 2.60
N VAL A 281 11.98 38.48 2.20
CA VAL A 281 11.96 38.00 0.81
C VAL A 281 11.53 36.56 0.82
N THR A 282 10.47 36.26 0.07
CA THR A 282 10.01 34.90 -0.16
C THR A 282 10.73 34.33 -1.38
N CYS A 283 11.33 33.14 -1.25
CA CYS A 283 12.18 32.52 -2.26
C CYS A 283 11.91 31.01 -2.38
N ASP A 284 12.52 30.36 -3.35
CA ASP A 284 12.46 28.90 -3.49
C ASP A 284 13.41 28.22 -2.49
N ALA A 285 13.12 26.98 -2.11
CA ALA A 285 13.96 26.22 -1.17
C ALA A 285 15.35 25.89 -1.73
N GLU A 286 15.48 25.86 -3.06
CA GLU A 286 16.74 25.64 -3.77
C GLU A 286 17.54 26.94 -3.96
N ASP A 287 16.97 28.11 -3.63
CA ASP A 287 17.68 29.38 -3.79
C ASP A 287 18.80 29.52 -2.76
N VAL A 288 19.91 30.11 -3.20
CA VAL A 288 21.04 30.44 -2.34
C VAL A 288 20.82 31.81 -1.72
N ILE A 289 20.97 31.93 -0.39
CA ILE A 289 20.70 33.16 0.37
C ILE A 289 21.44 34.39 -0.20
N LEU A 290 22.67 34.22 -0.70
CA LEU A 290 23.43 35.29 -1.34
C LEU A 290 22.76 35.81 -2.61
N ASP A 291 22.26 34.93 -3.46
CA ASP A 291 21.64 35.31 -4.73
C ASP A 291 20.30 36.01 -4.48
N VAL A 292 19.52 35.54 -3.49
CA VAL A 292 18.31 36.21 -2.99
C VAL A 292 18.63 37.62 -2.51
N ALA A 293 19.72 37.80 -1.76
CA ALA A 293 20.15 39.11 -1.29
C ALA A 293 20.50 40.06 -2.44
N GLU A 294 21.21 39.58 -3.46
CA GLU A 294 21.65 40.37 -4.61
C GLU A 294 20.49 40.81 -5.50
N GLN A 295 19.53 39.91 -5.77
CA GLN A 295 18.31 40.22 -6.52
C GLN A 295 17.50 41.34 -5.84
N GLU A 296 17.48 41.32 -4.50
CA GLU A 296 16.78 42.30 -3.69
C GLU A 296 17.65 43.50 -3.30
N GLY A 297 18.86 43.64 -3.85
CA GLY A 297 19.74 44.78 -3.60
C GLY A 297 20.24 44.90 -2.15
N VAL A 298 20.30 43.81 -1.41
CA VAL A 298 20.94 43.70 -0.09
C VAL A 298 22.42 43.35 -0.30
N ALA A 299 23.31 44.25 0.06
CA ALA A 299 24.75 44.05 -0.11
C ALA A 299 25.30 43.09 0.95
N LEU A 300 25.61 41.86 0.52
CA LEU A 300 26.35 40.87 1.30
C LEU A 300 27.81 40.79 0.85
N PRO A 301 28.75 40.53 1.78
CA PRO A 301 30.11 40.21 1.38
C PRO A 301 30.11 38.88 0.62
N SER A 302 30.85 38.81 -0.50
CA SER A 302 30.96 37.61 -1.32
C SER A 302 32.38 37.50 -1.90
N GLY A 303 32.75 36.30 -2.34
CA GLY A 303 34.10 35.98 -2.81
C GLY A 303 34.08 34.81 -3.79
N CYS A 304 34.46 33.62 -3.33
CA CYS A 304 34.54 32.43 -4.19
C CYS A 304 33.20 31.84 -4.64
N ARG A 305 32.09 32.12 -3.93
CA ARG A 305 30.76 31.51 -4.14
C ARG A 305 30.70 29.97 -4.16
N MET A 306 31.69 29.32 -3.55
CA MET A 306 31.77 27.86 -3.47
C MET A 306 31.99 27.39 -2.02
N GLY A 307 31.70 28.24 -1.03
CA GLY A 307 31.94 27.89 0.38
C GLY A 307 33.40 27.80 0.82
N ALA A 308 34.37 28.10 -0.06
CA ALA A 308 35.80 27.84 0.17
C ALA A 308 36.62 28.98 0.80
N CYS A 309 36.16 30.24 0.73
CA CYS A 309 36.97 31.40 1.17
C CYS A 309 36.46 32.11 2.43
N GLY A 310 35.26 31.76 2.91
CA GLY A 310 34.66 32.34 4.12
C GLY A 310 34.23 33.82 4.02
N ALA A 311 34.36 34.47 2.85
CA ALA A 311 34.01 35.88 2.69
C ALA A 311 32.51 36.15 2.92
N CYS A 312 31.66 35.16 2.62
CA CYS A 312 30.20 35.26 2.71
C CYS A 312 29.64 34.91 4.10
N LYS A 313 30.50 34.80 5.12
CA LYS A 313 30.11 34.48 6.50
C LYS A 313 29.13 35.51 7.06
N GLN A 314 27.98 35.02 7.52
CA GLN A 314 26.99 35.80 8.27
C GLN A 314 26.49 35.00 9.46
N LYS A 315 25.94 35.69 10.46
CA LYS A 315 25.32 35.03 11.61
C LYS A 315 23.85 34.73 11.34
N LEU A 316 23.47 33.49 11.56
CA LEU A 316 22.09 33.04 11.58
C LEU A 316 21.44 33.42 12.91
N LEU A 317 20.52 34.37 12.87
CA LEU A 317 19.83 34.86 14.07
C LEU A 317 18.64 33.97 14.45
N LYS A 318 17.98 33.38 13.46
CA LYS A 318 16.83 32.48 13.63
C LYS A 318 16.65 31.60 12.38
N GLY A 319 16.10 30.41 12.55
CA GLY A 319 15.79 29.50 11.45
C GLY A 319 16.86 28.44 11.25
N LYS A 320 16.80 27.74 10.12
CA LYS A 320 17.72 26.66 9.74
C LYS A 320 18.12 26.84 8.28
N VAL A 321 19.36 26.49 7.96
CA VAL A 321 19.86 26.41 6.57
C VAL A 321 20.37 25.01 6.27
N GLU A 322 20.36 24.65 4.99
CA GLU A 322 20.92 23.40 4.46
C GLU A 322 21.99 23.71 3.41
N TYR A 323 22.86 22.73 3.16
CA TYR A 323 23.96 22.80 2.21
C TYR A 323 23.96 21.52 1.37
N ASP A 324 24.19 21.63 0.06
CA ASP A 324 24.36 20.47 -0.82
C ASP A 324 25.60 19.65 -0.45
N GLU A 325 26.69 20.35 -0.13
CA GLU A 325 27.95 19.79 0.34
C GLU A 325 28.47 20.59 1.54
N GLU A 326 29.21 19.94 2.43
CA GLU A 326 29.73 20.56 3.63
C GLU A 326 30.75 21.67 3.28
N PRO A 327 30.54 22.93 3.71
CA PRO A 327 31.42 24.03 3.33
C PRO A 327 32.79 23.99 4.00
N ASP A 328 33.85 24.16 3.19
CA ASP A 328 35.25 24.11 3.63
C ASP A 328 35.65 25.24 4.59
N ALA A 329 35.10 26.44 4.42
CA ALA A 329 35.51 27.62 5.18
C ALA A 329 34.64 27.92 6.40
N LEU A 330 34.01 26.90 7.01
CA LEU A 330 33.14 27.06 8.18
C LEU A 330 33.53 26.08 9.28
N GLU A 331 34.34 26.56 10.24
CA GLU A 331 34.88 25.75 11.34
C GLU A 331 33.77 25.31 12.33
N GLU A 332 33.98 24.20 13.04
CA GLU A 332 32.97 23.64 13.96
C GLU A 332 32.54 24.61 15.07
N ASP A 333 33.45 25.43 15.58
CA ASP A 333 33.15 26.39 16.64
C ASP A 333 32.32 27.58 16.10
N GLU A 334 32.59 28.02 14.88
CA GLU A 334 31.79 29.04 14.20
C GLU A 334 30.35 28.54 13.93
N ARG A 335 30.19 27.25 13.60
CA ARG A 335 28.87 26.62 13.43
C ARG A 335 28.08 26.62 14.73
N LYS A 336 28.73 26.30 15.86
CA LYS A 336 28.09 26.34 17.20
C LYS A 336 27.67 27.76 17.58
N GLU A 337 28.40 28.76 17.11
CA GLU A 337 28.06 30.18 17.29
C GLU A 337 26.97 30.68 16.32
N GLY A 338 26.50 29.82 15.41
CA GLY A 338 25.44 30.09 14.45
C GLY A 338 25.92 30.80 13.18
N MET A 339 27.18 30.67 12.79
CA MET A 339 27.68 31.22 11.54
C MET A 339 27.30 30.34 10.34
N ILE A 340 26.98 30.98 9.22
CA ILE A 340 26.61 30.33 7.96
C ILE A 340 27.38 30.95 6.78
N LEU A 341 27.55 30.19 5.71
CA LEU A 341 28.08 30.69 4.43
C LEU A 341 26.93 30.97 3.46
N THR A 342 26.49 32.23 3.41
CA THR A 342 25.32 32.66 2.61
C THR A 342 25.42 32.31 1.12
N CYS A 343 26.63 32.12 0.60
CA CYS A 343 26.91 31.83 -0.80
C CYS A 343 26.72 30.36 -1.21
N VAL A 344 26.41 29.47 -0.28
CA VAL A 344 26.08 28.05 -0.53
C VAL A 344 24.95 27.55 0.40
N ALA A 345 24.34 28.46 1.17
CA ALA A 345 23.31 28.11 2.15
C ALA A 345 21.91 28.27 1.54
N HIS A 346 21.10 27.22 1.71
CA HIS A 346 19.69 27.16 1.29
C HIS A 346 18.77 27.35 2.51
N PRO A 347 17.72 28.19 2.42
CA PRO A 347 16.84 28.46 3.55
C PRO A 347 15.81 27.35 3.78
N VAL A 348 15.65 26.92 5.03
CA VAL A 348 14.60 25.96 5.43
C VAL A 348 13.52 26.68 6.23
N GLY A 349 12.39 26.97 5.58
CA GLY A 349 11.29 27.75 6.17
C GLY A 349 11.66 29.22 6.35
N GLN A 350 11.33 29.83 7.49
CA GLN A 350 11.70 31.23 7.78
C GLN A 350 13.09 31.32 8.39
N VAL A 351 13.98 32.07 7.74
CA VAL A 351 15.37 32.27 8.13
C VAL A 351 15.65 33.75 8.36
N VAL A 352 16.35 34.09 9.44
CA VAL A 352 16.76 35.48 9.75
C VAL A 352 18.29 35.55 9.78
N VAL A 353 18.87 36.33 8.89
CA VAL A 353 20.31 36.52 8.75
C VAL A 353 20.70 37.90 9.29
N SER A 354 21.86 38.02 9.91
CA SER A 354 22.36 39.24 10.56
C SER A 354 22.64 40.43 9.63
N ALA A 355 22.30 40.32 8.35
CA ALA A 355 22.80 41.18 7.30
C ALA A 355 21.85 42.28 6.85
#